data_AF-Q2U3Y9-F1
#
_entry.id   AF-Q2U3Y9-F1
#
_cell.length_a   1.000
_cell.length_b   1.000
_cell.length_c   1.000
_cell.angle_alpha   90.00
_cell.angle_beta   90.00
_cell.angle_gamma   90.00
#
_symmetry.space_group_name_H-M   'P 1'
#
loop_
_entity.id
_entity.type
_entity.pdbx_description
1 polymer ?
#
loop_
_entity_poly.entity_id
_entity_poly.type
_entity_poly.pdbx_seq_one_letter_code
_entity_poly.pdbx_strand_id
1 'polypeptide(L)'
;MRFLQLLAVSLAAGMLPVRASSCRPFPSSVIEFSYGFKQPDPPILKAEFEASFIQHKWNQNLTHITNGFIYNSPSQNSVRVDEAFDGSLTSSFFNYANTTKENLVENTLTTFSHKSNKTTVWKGFVNSGFPLFPEDILVRYGAVFGGLVRRRFHEDLVAASCH
;
A
#
# COMPACT_ATOMS: atom_id res chain seq x y z
N MET A 1 -20.54 -22.52 -68.80
CA MET A 1 -19.32 -23.07 -69.42
C MET A 1 -18.11 -22.43 -68.75
N ARG A 2 -17.20 -23.27 -68.22
CA ARG A 2 -15.74 -23.11 -68.10
C ARG A 2 -15.16 -21.83 -67.45
N PHE A 3 -14.61 -21.98 -66.24
CA PHE A 3 -13.16 -22.01 -65.93
C PHE A 3 -12.50 -20.62 -65.87
N LEU A 4 -12.13 -20.15 -64.67
CA LEU A 4 -10.73 -20.08 -64.25
C LEU A 4 -10.65 -19.73 -62.75
N GLN A 5 -10.05 -20.65 -61.97
CA GLN A 5 -9.50 -20.35 -60.65
C GLN A 5 -8.20 -19.56 -60.84
N LEU A 6 -7.96 -18.52 -60.05
CA LEU A 6 -6.62 -18.02 -59.77
C LEU A 6 -6.51 -17.68 -58.28
N LEU A 7 -5.85 -18.57 -57.56
CA LEU A 7 -5.27 -18.36 -56.23
C LEU A 7 -4.25 -17.21 -56.32
N ALA A 8 -4.37 -16.19 -55.48
CA ALA A 8 -3.30 -15.24 -55.23
C ALA A 8 -2.67 -15.53 -53.87
N VAL A 9 -1.42 -15.97 -53.92
CA VAL A 9 -0.57 -16.37 -52.81
C VAL A 9 -0.15 -15.15 -51.98
N SER A 10 -0.14 -15.36 -50.66
CA SER A 10 0.38 -14.50 -49.59
C SER A 10 1.79 -13.96 -49.83
N LEU A 11 1.98 -12.64 -49.65
CA LEU A 11 3.26 -12.08 -49.21
C LEU A 11 3.15 -11.72 -47.72
N ALA A 12 3.53 -12.66 -46.86
CA ALA A 12 3.99 -12.30 -45.52
C ALA A 12 5.35 -11.59 -45.72
N ALA A 13 5.39 -10.28 -45.43
CA ALA A 13 6.64 -9.57 -45.35
C ALA A 13 7.49 -10.25 -44.27
N GLY A 14 8.53 -10.98 -44.71
CA GLY A 14 9.51 -11.57 -43.83
C GLY A 14 10.18 -10.46 -43.03
N MET A 15 9.86 -10.36 -41.74
CA MET A 15 10.77 -9.74 -40.80
C MET A 15 12.05 -10.56 -40.84
N LEU A 16 13.11 -9.99 -41.41
CA LEU A 16 14.45 -10.55 -41.27
C LEU A 16 14.72 -10.69 -39.77
N PRO A 17 15.17 -11.86 -39.28
CA PRO A 17 15.68 -11.92 -37.93
C PRO A 17 16.86 -10.94 -37.88
N VAL A 18 16.72 -9.87 -37.10
CA VAL A 18 17.89 -9.13 -36.66
C VAL A 18 18.78 -10.18 -36.03
N ARG A 19 19.91 -10.49 -36.67
CA ARG A 19 20.94 -11.32 -36.04
C ARG A 19 21.30 -10.57 -34.76
N ALA A 20 20.81 -11.06 -33.63
CA ALA A 20 21.40 -10.74 -32.34
C ALA A 20 22.89 -10.91 -32.55
N SER A 21 23.65 -9.83 -32.34
CA SER A 21 25.10 -9.89 -32.47
C SER A 21 25.56 -11.07 -31.62
N SER A 22 26.29 -12.02 -32.23
CA SER A 22 26.72 -13.23 -31.52
C SER A 22 27.82 -12.84 -30.55
N CYS A 23 27.44 -12.26 -29.42
CA CYS A 23 28.39 -11.85 -28.41
C CYS A 23 29.11 -13.08 -27.90
N ARG A 24 30.43 -12.97 -27.78
CA ARG A 24 31.21 -14.00 -27.10
C ARG A 24 30.69 -14.07 -25.67
N PRO A 25 30.37 -15.28 -25.16
CA PRO A 25 29.97 -15.42 -23.76
C PRO A 25 31.07 -14.84 -22.88
N PHE A 26 30.67 -14.16 -21.82
CA PHE A 26 31.63 -13.65 -20.85
C PHE A 26 32.47 -14.80 -20.27
N PRO A 27 33.75 -14.57 -19.94
CA PRO A 27 34.56 -15.58 -19.27
C PRO A 27 33.87 -16.08 -18.01
N SER A 28 33.97 -17.39 -17.71
CA SER A 28 33.35 -17.99 -16.52
C SER A 28 33.91 -17.45 -15.19
N SER A 29 35.00 -16.69 -15.24
CA SER A 29 35.59 -15.97 -14.11
C SER A 29 34.90 -14.64 -13.80
N VAL A 30 33.95 -14.19 -14.63
CA VAL A 30 33.23 -12.93 -14.48
C VAL A 30 31.83 -13.22 -13.99
N ILE A 31 31.43 -12.57 -12.90
CA ILE A 31 30.08 -12.69 -12.35
C ILE A 31 29.15 -11.79 -13.17
N GLU A 32 28.01 -12.33 -13.59
CA GLU A 32 26.97 -11.55 -14.28
C GLU A 32 26.56 -10.34 -13.43
N PHE A 33 26.36 -9.17 -14.06
CA PHE A 33 25.89 -7.99 -13.36
C PHE A 33 24.55 -8.30 -12.69
N SER A 34 24.58 -8.51 -11.37
CA SER A 34 23.43 -9.06 -10.68
C SER A 34 22.28 -8.05 -10.67
N TYR A 35 21.10 -8.51 -11.06
CA TYR A 35 19.80 -7.93 -10.74
C TYR A 35 19.45 -8.06 -9.24
N GLY A 36 20.43 -8.43 -8.38
CA GLY A 36 20.27 -8.96 -7.03
C GLY A 36 19.84 -7.97 -5.94
N PHE A 37 19.10 -6.91 -6.31
CA PHE A 37 18.37 -6.15 -5.31
C PHE A 37 17.35 -7.08 -4.65
N LYS A 38 17.60 -7.38 -3.37
CA LYS A 38 16.61 -8.01 -2.50
C LYS A 38 16.04 -6.89 -1.65
N GLN A 39 14.78 -6.55 -1.88
CA GLN A 39 14.08 -5.65 -0.99
C GLN A 39 14.12 -6.26 0.41
N PRO A 40 14.52 -5.50 1.45
CA PRO A 40 14.40 -5.99 2.81
C PRO A 40 12.93 -6.27 3.12
N ASP A 41 12.69 -7.26 3.96
CA ASP A 41 11.34 -7.48 4.48
C ASP A 41 10.88 -6.23 5.24
N PRO A 42 9.58 -5.88 5.17
CA PRO A 42 9.06 -4.75 5.92
C PRO A 42 9.33 -4.93 7.41
N PRO A 43 9.70 -3.86 8.14
CA PRO A 43 9.94 -3.97 9.56
C PRO A 43 8.65 -4.29 10.31
N ILE A 44 8.77 -5.01 11.42
CA ILE A 44 7.72 -5.13 12.42
C ILE A 44 7.65 -3.79 13.17
N LEU A 45 6.45 -3.30 13.41
CA LEU A 45 6.20 -2.06 14.13
C LEU A 45 5.96 -2.30 15.61
N LYS A 46 6.28 -1.30 16.44
CA LYS A 46 5.72 -1.23 17.79
C LYS A 46 4.23 -0.93 17.67
N ALA A 47 3.41 -1.93 17.94
CA ALA A 47 1.97 -1.82 17.74
C ALA A 47 1.29 -0.90 18.77
N GLU A 48 1.83 -0.77 19.98
CA GLU A 48 1.40 0.27 20.92
C GLU A 48 2.05 1.61 20.53
N PHE A 49 1.27 2.48 19.91
CA PHE A 49 1.76 3.78 19.46
C PHE A 49 0.69 4.86 19.52
N GLU A 50 1.19 6.09 19.48
CA GLU A 50 0.38 7.28 19.28
C GLU A 50 1.01 8.09 18.14
N ALA A 51 0.18 8.70 17.30
CA ALA A 51 0.65 9.45 16.15
C ALA A 51 -0.32 10.57 15.77
N SER A 52 0.21 11.64 15.19
CA SER A 52 -0.63 12.57 14.45
C SER A 52 -1.02 11.95 13.10
N PHE A 53 -2.21 12.27 12.61
CA PHE A 53 -2.65 11.87 11.29
C PHE A 53 -3.32 13.03 10.55
N ILE A 54 -3.31 12.92 9.22
CA ILE A 54 -4.13 13.72 8.32
C ILE A 54 -4.88 12.72 7.46
N GLN A 55 -6.20 12.82 7.41
CA GLN A 55 -7.05 11.96 6.61
C GLN A 55 -7.87 12.82 5.65
N HIS A 56 -7.88 12.43 4.36
CA HIS A 56 -8.83 12.94 3.38
C HIS A 56 -9.83 11.84 3.05
N LYS A 57 -11.06 12.00 3.54
CA LYS A 57 -12.20 11.18 3.11
C LYS A 57 -12.85 11.87 1.93
N TRP A 58 -12.79 11.20 0.78
CA TRP A 58 -13.35 11.71 -0.46
C TRP A 58 -14.26 10.68 -1.14
N ASN A 59 -15.42 11.13 -1.61
CA ASN A 59 -16.27 10.45 -2.58
C ASN A 59 -17.04 11.48 -3.42
N GLN A 60 -17.91 11.04 -4.34
CA GLN A 60 -18.67 11.93 -5.23
C GLN A 60 -19.50 13.00 -4.48
N ASN A 61 -19.86 12.77 -3.22
CA ASN A 61 -20.74 13.63 -2.42
C ASN A 61 -20.06 14.20 -1.15
N LEU A 62 -18.80 13.86 -0.88
CA LEU A 62 -18.10 14.22 0.36
C LEU A 62 -16.64 14.53 0.07
N THR A 63 -16.18 15.69 0.52
CA THR A 63 -14.75 15.96 0.70
C THR A 63 -14.54 16.44 2.13
N HIS A 64 -13.83 15.64 2.91
CA HIS A 64 -13.61 15.89 4.33
C HIS A 64 -12.15 15.66 4.64
N ILE A 65 -11.42 16.74 4.90
CA ILE A 65 -10.04 16.68 5.39
C ILE A 65 -10.11 16.91 6.88
N THR A 66 -9.55 15.97 7.63
CA THR A 66 -9.42 16.10 9.07
C THR A 66 -7.99 15.79 9.46
N ASN A 67 -7.59 16.39 10.58
CA ASN A 67 -6.34 16.13 11.24
C ASN A 67 -6.62 15.78 12.69
N GLY A 68 -5.76 14.95 13.26
CA GLY A 68 -6.01 14.47 14.60
C GLY A 68 -4.84 13.69 15.16
N PHE A 69 -5.14 12.98 16.24
CA PHE A 69 -4.23 12.10 16.93
C PHE A 69 -4.88 10.73 17.07
N ILE A 70 -4.13 9.69 16.75
CA ILE A 70 -4.53 8.30 16.89
C ILE A 70 -3.75 7.65 18.03
N TYR A 71 -4.46 6.87 18.83
CA TYR A 71 -3.92 5.99 19.86
C TYR A 71 -4.28 4.57 19.45
N ASN A 72 -3.28 3.77 19.09
CA ASN A 72 -3.47 2.37 18.73
C ASN A 72 -3.03 1.49 19.89
N SER A 73 -3.98 0.74 20.46
CA SER A 73 -3.74 -0.13 21.61
C SER A 73 -4.23 -1.56 21.36
N PRO A 74 -3.48 -2.36 20.61
CA PRO A 74 -3.79 -3.77 20.38
C PRO A 74 -3.89 -4.60 21.66
N SER A 75 -3.11 -4.27 22.70
CA SER A 75 -3.22 -4.93 24.01
C SER A 75 -4.58 -4.76 24.67
N GLN A 76 -5.31 -3.70 24.30
CA GLN A 76 -6.66 -3.39 24.78
C GLN A 76 -7.74 -3.68 23.72
N ASN A 77 -7.37 -4.24 22.56
CA ASN A 77 -8.23 -4.36 21.38
C ASN A 77 -8.98 -3.05 21.08
N SER A 78 -8.26 -1.93 21.07
CA SER A 78 -8.90 -0.63 20.88
C SER A 78 -8.07 0.33 20.04
N VAL A 79 -8.79 1.24 19.40
CA VAL A 79 -8.22 2.41 18.73
C VAL A 79 -9.02 3.62 19.19
N ARG A 80 -8.32 4.66 19.67
CA ARG A 80 -8.94 5.97 19.91
C ARG A 80 -8.44 6.96 18.87
N VAL A 81 -9.36 7.75 18.36
CA VAL A 81 -9.07 8.80 17.38
C VAL A 81 -9.68 10.09 17.86
N ASP A 82 -8.83 11.08 18.09
CA ASP A 82 -9.24 12.44 18.40
C ASP A 82 -8.99 13.29 17.16
N GLU A 83 -10.00 13.99 16.68
CA GLU A 83 -9.94 14.74 15.43
C GLU A 83 -10.57 16.13 15.60
N ALA A 84 -10.11 17.07 14.76
CA ALA A 84 -10.74 18.37 14.61
C ALA A 84 -11.38 18.47 13.23
N PHE A 85 -12.63 18.95 13.17
CA PHE A 85 -13.31 19.22 11.91
C PHE A 85 -14.34 20.34 12.09
N ASP A 86 -14.47 21.23 11.09
CA ASP A 86 -15.50 22.30 11.06
C ASP A 86 -15.68 23.05 12.40
N GLY A 87 -14.55 23.43 13.03
CA GLY A 87 -14.54 24.11 14.33
C GLY A 87 -15.05 23.28 15.51
N SER A 88 -15.18 21.97 15.37
CA SER A 88 -15.59 21.02 16.40
C SER A 88 -14.46 20.03 16.69
N LEU A 89 -14.48 19.44 17.88
CA LEU A 89 -13.58 18.35 18.26
C LEU A 89 -14.38 17.07 18.44
N THR A 90 -13.87 15.96 17.95
CA THR A 90 -14.45 14.63 18.16
C THR A 90 -13.43 13.66 18.74
N SER A 91 -13.91 12.74 19.55
CA SER A 91 -13.16 11.60 20.06
C SER A 91 -13.96 10.34 19.78
N SER A 92 -13.45 9.48 18.90
CA SER A 92 -14.00 8.14 18.63
C SER A 92 -13.20 7.11 19.41
N PHE A 93 -13.89 6.25 20.14
CA PHE A 93 -13.30 5.07 20.78
C PHE A 93 -13.84 3.81 20.10
N PHE A 94 -13.01 3.16 19.30
CA PHE A 94 -13.30 1.91 18.61
C PHE A 94 -12.89 0.72 19.49
N ASN A 95 -13.86 -0.11 19.86
CA ASN A 95 -13.68 -1.30 20.68
C ASN A 95 -13.70 -2.56 19.80
N TYR A 96 -12.52 -3.04 19.40
CA TYR A 96 -12.35 -4.25 18.60
C TYR A 96 -12.63 -5.54 19.37
N ALA A 97 -12.74 -5.49 20.70
CA ALA A 97 -13.24 -6.62 21.48
C ALA A 97 -14.75 -6.84 21.28
N ASN A 98 -15.47 -5.86 20.72
CA ASN A 98 -16.91 -5.94 20.46
C ASN A 98 -17.22 -5.66 18.99
N THR A 99 -17.38 -6.74 18.22
CA THR A 99 -17.65 -6.68 16.78
C THR A 99 -18.90 -7.48 16.41
N THR A 100 -19.60 -7.04 15.36
CA THR A 100 -20.72 -7.79 14.79
C THR A 100 -20.22 -8.92 13.88
N LYS A 101 -21.12 -9.81 13.46
CA LYS A 101 -20.79 -10.88 12.51
C LYS A 101 -20.35 -10.35 11.14
N GLU A 102 -20.78 -9.14 10.80
CA GLU A 102 -20.42 -8.42 9.59
C GLU A 102 -19.12 -7.60 9.74
N ASN A 103 -18.37 -7.82 10.84
CA ASN A 103 -17.13 -7.11 11.18
C ASN A 103 -17.30 -5.60 11.41
N LEU A 104 -18.48 -5.16 11.84
CA LEU A 104 -18.66 -3.77 12.31
C LEU A 104 -18.12 -3.64 13.73
N VAL A 105 -17.43 -2.55 14.01
CA VAL A 105 -16.75 -2.30 15.29
C VAL A 105 -17.61 -1.37 16.14
N GLU A 106 -17.77 -1.70 17.42
CA GLU A 106 -18.42 -0.79 18.36
C GLU A 106 -17.60 0.51 18.47
N ASN A 107 -18.24 1.64 18.24
CA ASN A 107 -17.66 2.97 18.41
C ASN A 107 -18.48 3.77 19.41
N THR A 108 -17.79 4.46 20.32
CA THR A 108 -18.36 5.56 21.10
C THR A 108 -17.76 6.87 20.61
N LEU A 109 -18.57 7.69 19.94
CA LEU A 109 -18.20 9.00 19.43
C LEU A 109 -18.66 10.08 20.40
N THR A 110 -17.72 10.87 20.89
CA THR A 110 -18.00 12.08 21.68
C THR A 110 -17.68 13.31 20.84
N THR A 111 -18.63 14.23 20.71
CA THR A 111 -18.49 15.47 19.95
C THR A 111 -18.59 16.69 20.86
N PHE A 112 -17.63 17.59 20.71
CA PHE A 112 -17.58 18.92 21.31
C PHE A 112 -17.76 19.95 20.19
N SER A 113 -18.97 20.48 20.05
CA SER A 113 -19.29 21.46 19.00
C SER A 113 -19.08 22.89 19.49
N HIS A 114 -18.53 23.77 18.66
CA HIS A 114 -18.45 25.20 18.96
C HIS A 114 -19.82 25.88 19.09
N LYS A 115 -20.91 25.24 18.63
CA LYS A 115 -22.27 25.78 18.67
C LYS A 115 -23.03 25.42 19.95
N SER A 116 -22.44 24.62 20.83
CA SER A 116 -23.11 24.07 22.03
C SER A 116 -22.13 23.93 23.19
N ASN A 117 -22.58 24.32 24.39
CA ASN A 117 -21.83 24.05 25.63
C ASN A 117 -22.06 22.63 26.18
N LYS A 118 -22.85 21.81 25.47
CA LYS A 118 -23.09 20.40 25.81
C LYS A 118 -22.39 19.50 24.82
N THR A 119 -21.77 18.45 25.35
CA THR A 119 -21.22 17.36 24.54
C THR A 119 -22.34 16.47 24.02
N THR A 120 -22.12 15.91 22.83
CA THR A 120 -23.00 14.88 22.25
C THR A 120 -22.25 13.57 22.27
N VAL A 121 -22.89 12.50 22.74
CA VAL A 121 -22.32 11.15 22.73
C VAL A 121 -23.21 10.26 21.88
N TRP A 122 -22.60 9.59 20.91
CA TRP A 122 -23.23 8.56 20.10
C TRP A 122 -22.51 7.24 20.30
N LYS A 123 -23.26 6.13 20.33
CA LYS A 123 -22.70 4.78 20.44
C LYS A 123 -23.39 3.85 19.45
N GLY A 124 -22.61 3.05 18.72
CA GLY A 124 -23.13 2.08 17.77
C GLY A 124 -22.03 1.33 17.03
N PHE A 125 -22.41 0.49 16.07
CA PHE A 125 -21.47 -0.31 15.27
C PHE A 125 -21.20 0.36 13.92
N VAL A 126 -19.93 0.49 13.54
CA VAL A 126 -19.51 1.17 12.30
C VAL A 126 -18.42 0.40 11.56
N ASN A 127 -18.29 0.68 10.27
CA ASN A 127 -17.03 0.44 9.57
C ASN A 127 -16.04 1.54 9.98
N SER A 128 -15.11 1.21 10.89
CA SER A 128 -14.30 2.18 11.64
C SER A 128 -13.50 3.16 10.77
N GLY A 129 -12.99 2.72 9.62
CA GLY A 129 -12.02 3.51 8.85
C GLY A 129 -10.65 3.67 9.54
N PHE A 130 -10.53 3.27 10.81
CA PHE A 130 -9.31 3.28 11.62
C PHE A 130 -9.06 1.87 12.16
N PRO A 131 -8.45 0.97 11.37
CA PRO A 131 -8.26 -0.43 11.76
C PRO A 131 -7.44 -0.55 13.03
N LEU A 132 -7.56 -1.67 13.76
CA LEU A 132 -6.56 -2.02 14.77
C LEU A 132 -5.25 -2.33 14.03
N PHE A 133 -4.17 -1.62 14.34
CA PHE A 133 -2.89 -1.77 13.65
C PHE A 133 -2.02 -2.80 14.41
N PRO A 134 -1.89 -4.06 13.92
CA PRO A 134 -1.02 -5.05 14.55
C PRO A 134 0.46 -4.76 14.23
N GLU A 135 1.36 -5.41 14.96
CA GLU A 135 2.82 -5.27 14.78
C GLU A 135 3.29 -5.65 13.37
N ASP A 136 2.60 -6.60 12.73
CA ASP A 136 2.92 -7.12 11.41
C ASP A 136 2.21 -6.35 10.28
N ILE A 137 1.59 -5.20 10.54
CA ILE A 137 0.76 -4.51 9.54
C ILE A 137 1.52 -4.23 8.24
N LEU A 138 2.78 -3.80 8.32
CA LEU A 138 3.57 -3.52 7.13
C LEU A 138 3.90 -4.79 6.33
N VAL A 139 4.11 -5.91 7.03
CA VAL A 139 4.37 -7.21 6.40
C VAL A 139 3.08 -7.76 5.77
N ARG A 140 1.99 -7.77 6.54
CA ARG A 140 0.68 -8.31 6.16
C ARG A 140 0.10 -7.61 4.92
N TYR A 141 0.32 -6.31 4.79
CA TYR A 141 -0.16 -5.52 3.65
C TYR A 141 0.91 -5.25 2.59
N GLY A 142 2.06 -5.95 2.65
CA GLY A 142 3.08 -5.91 1.59
C GLY A 142 3.68 -4.53 1.38
N ALA A 143 3.94 -3.79 2.46
CA ALA A 143 4.59 -2.48 2.38
C ALA A 143 5.92 -2.59 1.62
N VAL A 144 6.21 -1.60 0.78
CA VAL A 144 7.47 -1.54 0.03
C VAL A 144 8.42 -0.55 0.67
N PHE A 145 9.70 -0.89 0.69
CA PHE A 145 10.73 -0.01 1.21
C PHE A 145 11.03 1.11 0.21
N GLY A 146 10.83 2.36 0.62
CA GLY A 146 11.34 3.55 -0.07
C GLY A 146 12.55 4.11 0.66
N GLY A 147 13.72 4.14 0.02
CA GLY A 147 14.92 4.70 0.64
C GLY A 147 16.22 4.26 -0.02
N LEU A 148 17.33 4.76 0.50
CA LEU A 148 18.68 4.35 0.06
C LEU A 148 19.01 2.99 0.66
N VAL A 149 19.30 2.01 -0.20
CA VAL A 149 19.85 0.73 0.23
C VAL A 149 21.36 0.68 -0.04
N ARG A 150 22.12 0.09 0.89
CA ARG A 150 23.52 -0.22 0.62
C ARG A 150 23.58 -1.50 -0.20
N ARG A 151 23.89 -1.35 -1.49
CA ARG A 151 24.25 -2.48 -2.34
C ARG A 151 25.69 -2.89 -2.04
N ARG A 152 25.95 -4.19 -1.87
CA ARG A 152 27.32 -4.69 -2.01
C ARG A 152 27.66 -4.66 -3.49
N PHE A 153 28.52 -3.73 -3.89
CA PHE A 153 29.17 -3.82 -5.20
C PHE A 153 30.18 -4.97 -5.11
N HIS A 154 30.20 -5.82 -6.13
CA HIS A 154 31.26 -6.82 -6.26
C HIS A 154 32.59 -6.07 -6.42
N GLU A 155 33.66 -6.52 -5.74
CA GLU A 155 35.00 -5.94 -5.90
C GLU A 155 35.60 -6.31 -7.27
N ASP A 156 35.10 -7.39 -7.87
CA ASP A 156 35.54 -7.92 -9.16
C ASP A 156 34.79 -7.29 -10.35
N LEU A 157 35.39 -7.42 -11.54
CA LEU A 157 34.78 -7.03 -12.81
C LEU A 157 33.46 -7.79 -13.02
N VAL A 158 32.42 -7.06 -13.46
CA VAL A 158 31.08 -7.59 -13.76
C VAL A 158 30.75 -7.41 -15.23
N ALA A 159 30.04 -8.38 -15.79
CA ALA A 159 29.61 -8.36 -17.18
C ALA A 159 28.26 -7.66 -17.35
N ALA A 160 28.18 -6.62 -18.20
CA ALA A 160 26.92 -6.01 -18.61
C ALA A 160 26.42 -6.65 -19.92
N SER A 161 25.15 -7.03 -19.98
CA SER A 161 24.53 -7.71 -21.12
C SER A 161 24.72 -6.94 -22.44
N CYS A 162 25.03 -7.66 -23.53
CA CYS A 162 24.84 -7.16 -24.89
C CYS A 162 23.45 -7.59 -25.37
N HIS A 163 22.64 -6.64 -25.86
CA HIS A 163 21.44 -6.91 -26.66
C HIS A 163 21.77 -6.85 -28.15
#